data_AF-A0A382S2G5-F1
#
_entry.id   AF-A0A382S2G5-F1
#
_cell.length_a   1.000
_cell.length_b   1.000
_cell.length_c   1.000
_cell.angle_alpha   90.00
_cell.angle_beta   90.00
_cell.angle_gamma   90.00
#
_symmetry.space_group_name_H-M   'P 1'
#
loop_
_entity.id
_entity.type
_entity.pdbx_description
1 polymer ?
#
loop_
_entity_poly.entity_id
_entity_poly.type
_entity_poly.pdbx_seq_one_letter_code
_entity_poly.pdbx_strand_id
1 'polypeptide(L)'
;MIVQDNACDWGGGAGVYCHGSSPTIEGVIIRDNASQDVGGGLYCKGNSAPTLRNVLINGNTAAINQFGGGGIACWNSSPVLYNVTISGNSSSIGGGLSIIHLLGYGEQFVGSNPVLVNTILWGNSPDEVNNSAPADSGSITISYSDVQGGLDSIGLPNGGAITWGDGNIDVDPMFVDTNNGDYTLQMDSPLIDAGHPDSTDADGTRADMGAYYYDQFGQPTRVLDLISTPSASTIGLAWSANSASSSYNIYRSTDAETDFYTAVPFITTSDTALSDSSVSADNTYYYRIGAVDSDGNEGLLAFKEHG
;
A
#
# COMPACT_ATOMS: atom_id res chain seq x y z
N MET A 1 -2.76 3.00 19.92
CA MET A 1 -4.09 3.42 20.46
C MET A 1 -5.16 2.94 19.49
N ILE A 2 -6.37 2.60 19.94
CA ILE A 2 -7.46 2.17 19.06
C ILE A 2 -8.68 3.09 19.26
N VAL A 3 -9.24 3.59 18.16
CA VAL A 3 -10.47 4.39 18.10
C VAL A 3 -11.49 3.59 17.30
N GLN A 4 -12.49 3.03 17.98
CA GLN A 4 -13.44 2.11 17.36
C GLN A 4 -14.86 2.18 17.92
N ASP A 5 -15.80 1.64 17.16
CA ASP A 5 -17.21 1.47 17.54
C ASP A 5 -17.92 2.78 17.93
N ASN A 6 -17.44 3.91 17.42
CA ASN A 6 -18.09 5.19 17.62
C ASN A 6 -19.13 5.43 16.53
N ALA A 7 -20.25 6.05 16.91
CA ALA A 7 -21.29 6.44 15.98
C ALA A 7 -21.67 7.91 16.18
N CYS A 8 -21.89 8.63 15.08
CA CYS A 8 -22.46 9.97 15.12
C CYS A 8 -23.59 10.15 14.10
N ASP A 9 -24.65 10.84 14.51
CA ASP A 9 -25.80 11.13 13.64
C ASP A 9 -25.56 12.40 12.81
N TRP A 10 -24.74 13.34 13.31
CA TRP A 10 -24.51 14.66 12.69
C TRP A 10 -23.08 15.13 12.95
N GLY A 11 -22.51 15.87 11.98
CA GLY A 11 -21.25 16.61 12.14
C GLY A 11 -20.01 15.91 11.56
N GLY A 12 -20.10 14.61 11.30
CA GLY A 12 -19.03 13.79 10.73
C GLY A 12 -17.91 13.41 11.70
N GLY A 13 -16.96 12.60 11.25
CA GLY A 13 -15.76 12.25 12.02
C GLY A 13 -16.04 11.36 13.22
N ALA A 14 -16.82 10.28 13.04
CA ALA A 14 -17.26 9.43 14.15
C ALA A 14 -16.07 8.89 14.96
N GLY A 15 -14.98 8.49 14.31
CA GLY A 15 -13.72 8.19 14.99
C GLY A 15 -12.97 9.44 15.45
N VAL A 16 -12.52 10.27 14.50
CA VAL A 16 -11.72 11.46 14.77
C VAL A 16 -12.22 12.65 13.94
N TYR A 17 -12.43 13.79 14.60
CA TYR A 17 -12.83 15.03 13.94
C TYR A 17 -11.82 16.17 14.19
N CYS A 18 -11.14 16.58 13.12
CA CYS A 18 -10.21 17.71 13.09
C CYS A 18 -10.94 18.94 12.51
N HIS A 19 -11.15 19.97 13.33
CA HIS A 19 -11.83 21.20 12.91
C HIS A 19 -10.98 22.43 13.25
N GLY A 20 -10.38 23.06 12.25
CA GLY A 20 -9.41 24.15 12.47
C GLY A 20 -8.17 23.70 13.24
N SER A 21 -7.78 22.44 13.10
CA SER A 21 -6.72 21.81 13.90
C SER A 21 -5.85 20.88 13.06
N SER A 22 -4.55 20.84 13.36
CA SER A 22 -3.57 20.03 12.62
C SER A 22 -2.79 19.09 13.54
N PRO A 23 -3.45 18.13 14.20
CA PRO A 23 -2.77 17.18 15.08
C PRO A 23 -1.87 16.20 14.32
N THR A 24 -0.91 15.61 15.04
CA THR A 24 -0.21 14.39 14.60
C THR A 24 -0.93 13.17 15.16
N ILE A 25 -1.27 12.23 14.30
CA ILE A 25 -1.91 10.95 14.62
C ILE A 25 -0.92 9.86 14.23
N GLU A 26 -0.36 9.15 15.21
CA GLU A 26 0.72 8.19 14.98
C GLU A 26 0.48 6.88 15.73
N GLY A 27 0.66 5.74 15.05
CA GLY A 27 0.49 4.41 15.66
C GLY A 27 -0.94 4.16 16.16
N VAL A 28 -1.93 4.66 15.42
CA VAL A 28 -3.36 4.57 15.77
C VAL A 28 -4.06 3.63 14.81
N ILE A 29 -5.01 2.86 15.35
CA ILE A 29 -5.99 2.10 14.57
C ILE A 29 -7.33 2.83 14.70
N ILE A 30 -7.91 3.24 13.58
CA ILE A 30 -9.23 3.89 13.49
C ILE A 30 -10.15 2.94 12.73
N ARG A 31 -11.05 2.26 13.44
CA ARG A 31 -11.83 1.19 12.80
C ARG A 31 -13.27 1.08 13.24
N ASP A 32 -14.11 0.52 12.39
CA ASP A 32 -15.48 0.15 12.73
C ASP A 32 -16.30 1.35 13.29
N ASN A 33 -15.97 2.59 12.88
CA ASN A 33 -16.71 3.79 13.24
C ASN A 33 -17.75 4.13 12.17
N ALA A 34 -18.90 4.66 12.57
CA ALA A 34 -20.04 4.90 11.68
C ALA A 34 -20.56 6.34 11.79
N SER A 35 -20.51 7.09 10.69
CA SER A 35 -21.08 8.43 10.58
C SER A 35 -22.33 8.38 9.71
N GLN A 36 -23.44 8.96 10.16
CA GLN A 36 -24.59 9.23 9.27
C GLN A 36 -24.34 10.44 8.35
N ASP A 37 -23.25 11.16 8.58
CA ASP A 37 -22.77 12.27 7.78
C ASP A 37 -21.51 11.83 6.98
N VAL A 38 -20.42 12.60 7.02
CA VAL A 38 -19.13 12.30 6.38
C VAL A 38 -18.09 11.72 7.33
N GLY A 39 -17.02 11.14 6.77
CA GLY A 39 -15.81 10.81 7.54
C GLY A 39 -16.07 9.80 8.64
N GLY A 40 -16.38 8.55 8.29
CA GLY A 40 -16.63 7.51 9.30
C GLY A 40 -15.45 7.36 10.24
N GLY A 41 -14.24 7.20 9.69
CA GLY A 41 -13.00 7.11 10.45
C GLY A 41 -12.47 8.48 10.88
N LEU A 42 -12.12 9.32 9.91
CA LEU A 42 -11.50 10.62 10.11
C LEU A 42 -12.23 11.69 9.28
N TYR A 43 -12.52 12.82 9.91
CA TYR A 43 -12.99 14.01 9.20
C TYR A 43 -12.08 15.20 9.44
N CYS A 44 -11.57 15.79 8.36
CA CYS A 44 -10.77 17.00 8.37
C CYS A 44 -11.58 18.16 7.80
N LYS A 45 -11.81 19.20 8.61
CA LYS A 45 -12.59 20.38 8.23
C LYS A 45 -11.90 21.68 8.62
N GLY A 46 -12.09 22.72 7.80
CA GLY A 46 -11.89 24.11 8.21
C GLY A 46 -10.43 24.49 8.35
N ASN A 47 -9.64 24.33 7.28
CA ASN A 47 -8.21 24.58 7.22
C ASN A 47 -7.39 23.67 8.16
N SER A 48 -7.81 22.42 8.29
CA SER A 48 -7.06 21.40 9.04
C SER A 48 -5.98 20.76 8.16
N ALA A 49 -4.84 20.43 8.75
CA ALA A 49 -3.75 19.72 8.08
C ALA A 49 -3.11 18.67 9.01
N PRO A 50 -3.88 17.68 9.51
CA PRO A 50 -3.32 16.66 10.37
C PRO A 50 -2.28 15.81 9.62
N THR A 51 -1.29 15.33 10.35
CA THR A 51 -0.29 14.38 9.82
C THR A 51 -0.57 13.00 10.39
N LEU A 52 -0.74 12.01 9.54
CA LEU A 52 -0.91 10.60 9.91
C LEU A 52 0.37 9.83 9.62
N ARG A 53 0.81 9.00 10.58
CA ARG A 53 2.00 8.14 10.47
C ARG A 53 1.74 6.76 11.03
N ASN A 54 1.96 5.70 10.25
CA ASN A 54 1.79 4.31 10.72
C ASN A 54 0.37 4.09 11.28
N VAL A 55 -0.64 4.46 10.49
CA VAL A 55 -2.06 4.46 10.89
C VAL A 55 -2.82 3.44 10.05
N LEU A 56 -3.63 2.61 10.71
CA LEU A 56 -4.62 1.76 10.05
C LEU A 56 -6.00 2.42 10.14
N ILE A 57 -6.67 2.59 9.01
CA ILE A 57 -8.04 3.10 8.91
C ILE A 57 -8.88 2.06 8.18
N ASN A 58 -9.70 1.28 8.90
CA ASN A 58 -10.42 0.18 8.30
C ASN A 58 -11.86 -0.03 8.78
N GLY A 59 -12.73 -0.56 7.92
CA GLY A 59 -14.10 -0.92 8.32
C GLY A 59 -14.98 0.26 8.72
N ASN A 60 -14.57 1.51 8.46
CA ASN A 60 -15.36 2.68 8.83
C ASN A 60 -16.42 2.99 7.75
N THR A 61 -17.55 3.55 8.19
CA THR A 61 -18.71 3.81 7.31
C THR A 61 -19.21 5.25 7.38
N ALA A 62 -19.63 5.79 6.24
CA ALA A 62 -20.29 7.10 6.13
C ALA A 62 -21.55 6.99 5.25
N ALA A 63 -22.70 7.47 5.74
CA ALA A 63 -23.98 7.23 5.08
C ALA A 63 -24.52 8.42 4.26
N ILE A 64 -23.91 9.61 4.31
CA ILE A 64 -24.44 10.75 3.56
C ILE A 64 -24.15 10.64 2.06
N ASN A 65 -25.24 10.64 1.29
CA ASN A 65 -25.21 10.36 -0.16
C ASN A 65 -24.38 11.34 -1.00
N GLN A 66 -24.01 12.51 -0.48
CA GLN A 66 -23.46 13.62 -1.28
C GLN A 66 -21.96 13.88 -1.08
N PHE A 67 -21.37 13.40 0.02
CA PHE A 67 -20.03 13.83 0.43
C PHE A 67 -19.11 12.68 0.84
N GLY A 68 -19.66 11.53 1.28
CA GLY A 68 -18.92 10.28 1.42
C GLY A 68 -17.76 10.29 2.42
N GLY A 69 -16.71 9.52 2.13
CA GLY A 69 -15.52 9.40 2.97
C GLY A 69 -15.73 8.41 4.12
N GLY A 70 -15.89 7.13 3.81
CA GLY A 70 -16.02 6.08 4.84
C GLY A 70 -14.81 6.08 5.77
N GLY A 71 -13.60 6.05 5.18
CA GLY A 71 -12.33 6.17 5.89
C GLY A 71 -12.03 7.62 6.25
N ILE A 72 -11.73 8.45 5.25
CA ILE A 72 -11.33 9.85 5.42
C ILE A 72 -12.21 10.78 4.60
N ALA A 73 -12.66 11.87 5.21
CA ALA A 73 -13.29 12.99 4.53
C ALA A 73 -12.47 14.29 4.70
N CYS A 74 -12.29 15.05 3.62
CA CYS A 74 -11.52 16.30 3.60
C CYS A 74 -12.35 17.46 3.07
N TRP A 75 -12.73 18.40 3.95
CA TRP A 75 -13.36 19.66 3.58
C TRP A 75 -12.46 20.85 3.91
N ASN A 76 -11.97 21.53 2.87
CA ASN A 76 -11.11 22.69 3.00
C ASN A 76 -9.88 22.36 3.88
N SER A 77 -9.28 21.18 3.67
CA SER A 77 -8.28 20.60 4.56
C SER A 77 -7.31 19.71 3.78
N SER A 78 -6.06 19.67 4.20
CA SER A 78 -4.96 19.02 3.48
C SER A 78 -4.17 18.11 4.41
N PRO A 79 -4.72 16.94 4.79
CA PRO A 79 -3.98 15.99 5.62
C PRO A 79 -2.79 15.40 4.86
N VAL A 80 -1.75 15.01 5.59
CA VAL A 80 -0.57 14.34 5.04
C VAL A 80 -0.46 12.95 5.65
N LEU A 81 -0.38 11.93 4.81
CA LEU A 81 -0.35 10.52 5.18
C LEU A 81 1.00 9.93 4.81
N TYR A 82 1.67 9.32 5.78
CA TYR A 82 2.86 8.51 5.60
C TYR A 82 2.63 7.14 6.20
N ASN A 83 2.90 6.07 5.45
CA ASN A 83 2.79 4.70 5.95
C ASN A 83 1.38 4.46 6.54
N VAL A 84 0.36 4.57 5.71
CA VAL A 84 -1.05 4.45 6.13
C VAL A 84 -1.71 3.34 5.34
N THR A 85 -2.54 2.53 5.99
CA THR A 85 -3.41 1.57 5.31
C THR A 85 -4.85 2.02 5.46
N ILE A 86 -5.52 2.28 4.34
CA ILE A 86 -6.96 2.61 4.28
C ILE A 86 -7.65 1.45 3.57
N SER A 87 -8.42 0.64 4.29
CA SER A 87 -8.99 -0.58 3.69
C SER A 87 -10.37 -0.96 4.22
N GLY A 88 -11.23 -1.51 3.37
CA GLY A 88 -12.54 -2.01 3.79
C GLY A 88 -13.49 -0.93 4.34
N ASN A 89 -13.23 0.35 4.05
CA ASN A 89 -14.12 1.44 4.44
C ASN A 89 -15.19 1.63 3.37
N SER A 90 -16.39 2.04 3.77
CA SER A 90 -17.53 2.16 2.85
C SER A 90 -18.31 3.46 3.01
N SER A 91 -18.81 3.98 1.90
CA SER A 91 -19.77 5.08 1.89
C SER A 91 -20.56 5.09 0.58
N SER A 92 -21.28 6.16 0.29
CA SER A 92 -21.94 6.33 -1.02
C SER A 92 -21.00 6.78 -2.13
N ILE A 93 -19.89 7.47 -1.80
CA ILE A 93 -18.86 7.97 -2.73
C ILE A 93 -17.51 8.06 -2.00
N GLY A 94 -16.40 7.62 -2.61
CA GLY A 94 -15.08 7.68 -1.94
C GLY A 94 -15.06 6.94 -0.60
N GLY A 95 -15.19 5.61 -0.65
CA GLY A 95 -15.17 4.75 0.52
C GLY A 95 -13.90 4.94 1.34
N GLY A 96 -12.74 5.00 0.68
CA GLY A 96 -11.45 5.18 1.32
C GLY A 96 -11.23 6.62 1.72
N LEU A 97 -11.10 7.49 0.72
CA LEU A 97 -10.88 8.93 0.89
C LEU A 97 -11.81 9.75 0.01
N SER A 98 -12.47 10.76 0.59
CA SER A 98 -13.27 11.74 -0.14
C SER A 98 -12.74 13.16 0.06
N ILE A 99 -12.51 13.87 -1.05
CA ILE A 99 -12.31 15.33 -1.05
C ILE A 99 -13.63 15.99 -1.38
N ILE A 100 -14.13 16.77 -0.43
CA ILE A 100 -15.45 17.38 -0.47
C ILE A 100 -15.34 18.86 -0.80
N HIS A 101 -16.22 19.29 -1.69
CA HIS A 101 -16.46 20.70 -1.99
C HIS A 101 -17.92 21.07 -1.76
N LEU A 102 -18.14 22.13 -1.00
CA LEU A 102 -19.46 22.66 -0.67
C LEU A 102 -19.50 24.16 -1.02
N LEU A 103 -20.20 24.49 -2.11
CA LEU A 103 -20.55 25.87 -2.44
C LEU A 103 -21.73 26.29 -1.56
N GLY A 104 -21.54 27.18 -0.58
CA GLY A 104 -22.71 27.78 0.08
C GLY A 104 -22.57 28.42 1.46
N TYR A 105 -21.43 28.30 2.16
CA TYR A 105 -21.34 28.73 3.56
C TYR A 105 -20.52 30.00 3.82
N GLY A 106 -20.22 30.80 2.79
CA GLY A 106 -19.50 32.08 2.95
C GLY A 106 -18.05 31.94 3.43
N GLU A 107 -17.53 30.72 3.56
CA GLU A 107 -16.12 30.44 3.84
C GLU A 107 -15.29 30.66 2.56
N GLN A 108 -14.09 31.24 2.71
CA GLN A 108 -13.11 31.27 1.63
C GLN A 108 -12.62 29.83 1.41
N PHE A 109 -13.00 29.25 0.28
CA PHE A 109 -12.55 27.91 -0.11
C PHE A 109 -11.10 28.01 -0.60
N VAL A 110 -10.17 27.41 0.16
CA VAL A 110 -8.76 27.29 -0.25
C VAL A 110 -8.44 25.92 -0.86
N GLY A 111 -9.44 25.04 -0.88
CA GLY A 111 -9.34 23.70 -1.41
C GLY A 111 -8.80 22.68 -0.42
N SER A 112 -9.02 21.40 -0.73
CA SER A 112 -8.42 20.28 -0.02
C SER A 112 -7.32 19.68 -0.88
N ASN A 113 -6.13 19.49 -0.30
CA ASN A 113 -4.96 18.98 -1.02
C ASN A 113 -4.25 17.87 -0.22
N PRO A 114 -4.92 16.73 0.07
CA PRO A 114 -4.29 15.62 0.76
C PRO A 114 -3.05 15.10 -0.01
N VAL A 115 -2.05 14.66 0.76
CA VAL A 115 -0.81 14.07 0.24
C VAL A 115 -0.62 12.70 0.86
N LEU A 116 -0.45 11.69 0.01
CA LEU A 116 -0.30 10.29 0.39
C LEU A 116 1.04 9.77 -0.09
N VAL A 117 1.82 9.21 0.82
CA VAL A 117 3.11 8.58 0.56
C VAL A 117 3.15 7.25 1.31
N ASN A 118 3.68 6.19 0.69
CA ASN A 118 3.76 4.85 1.29
C ASN A 118 2.41 4.37 1.82
N THR A 119 1.33 4.70 1.11
CA THR A 119 -0.04 4.43 1.57
C THR A 119 -0.63 3.29 0.77
N ILE A 120 -1.41 2.43 1.42
CA ILE A 120 -2.24 1.42 0.75
C ILE A 120 -3.69 1.89 0.78
N LEU A 121 -4.35 1.93 -0.37
CA LEU A 121 -5.80 2.06 -0.51
C LEU A 121 -6.34 0.83 -1.21
N TRP A 122 -7.04 -0.02 -0.45
CA TRP A 122 -7.46 -1.32 -0.97
C TRP A 122 -8.79 -1.80 -0.41
N GLY A 123 -9.70 -2.24 -1.28
CA GLY A 123 -10.97 -2.83 -0.90
C GLY A 123 -11.95 -1.83 -0.26
N ASN A 124 -11.82 -0.54 -0.55
CA ASN A 124 -12.79 0.46 -0.12
C ASN A 124 -13.96 0.56 -1.13
N SER A 125 -15.13 1.01 -0.67
CA SER A 125 -16.33 1.02 -1.50
C SER A 125 -17.12 2.34 -1.43
N PRO A 126 -17.59 2.89 -2.57
CA PRO A 126 -17.46 2.35 -3.93
C PRO A 126 -16.08 2.56 -4.55
N ASP A 127 -15.34 3.57 -4.11
CA ASP A 127 -14.04 3.96 -4.68
C ASP A 127 -12.98 4.09 -3.59
N GLU A 128 -11.71 3.86 -3.95
CA GLU A 128 -10.55 4.12 -3.10
C GLU A 128 -10.42 5.61 -2.79
N VAL A 129 -10.52 6.44 -3.83
CA VAL A 129 -10.46 7.90 -3.73
C VAL A 129 -11.55 8.51 -4.59
N ASN A 130 -12.24 9.51 -4.03
CA ASN A 130 -13.14 10.38 -4.78
C ASN A 130 -12.76 11.85 -4.54
N ASN A 131 -12.31 12.54 -5.59
CA ASN A 131 -12.09 13.98 -5.57
C ASN A 131 -13.26 14.71 -6.22
N SER A 132 -14.23 15.09 -5.38
CA SER A 132 -15.40 15.86 -5.79
C SER A 132 -15.15 17.37 -5.84
N ALA A 133 -13.90 17.84 -5.67
CA ALA A 133 -13.60 19.26 -5.85
C ALA A 133 -13.61 19.67 -7.33
N PRO A 134 -13.87 20.96 -7.63
CA PRO A 134 -13.61 21.54 -8.94
C PRO A 134 -12.12 21.53 -9.28
N ALA A 135 -11.81 21.62 -10.57
CA ALA A 135 -10.45 21.55 -11.12
C ALA A 135 -9.45 22.55 -10.52
N ASP A 136 -9.92 23.71 -10.07
CA ASP A 136 -9.09 24.81 -9.56
C ASP A 136 -8.95 24.84 -8.04
N SER A 137 -9.58 23.89 -7.33
CA SER A 137 -9.81 24.05 -5.90
C SER A 137 -9.82 22.75 -5.10
N GLY A 138 -9.31 21.66 -5.65
CA GLY A 138 -8.91 20.50 -4.85
C GLY A 138 -8.06 19.53 -5.64
N SER A 139 -7.01 19.04 -5.01
CA SER A 139 -6.09 18.08 -5.59
C SER A 139 -5.82 16.93 -4.63
N ILE A 140 -5.34 15.80 -5.16
CA ILE A 140 -4.69 14.79 -4.34
C ILE A 140 -3.33 14.48 -4.94
N THR A 141 -2.32 14.38 -4.09
CA THR A 141 -0.98 13.93 -4.49
C THR A 141 -0.74 12.55 -3.91
N ILE A 142 -0.37 11.60 -4.76
CA ILE A 142 -0.11 10.22 -4.37
C ILE A 142 1.23 9.80 -4.96
N SER A 143 2.14 9.30 -4.13
CA SER A 143 3.42 8.72 -4.57
C SER A 143 3.80 7.52 -3.73
N TYR A 144 4.57 6.59 -4.29
CA TYR A 144 5.05 5.38 -3.62
C TYR A 144 3.96 4.66 -2.84
N SER A 145 2.77 4.56 -3.41
CA SER A 145 1.57 4.04 -2.77
C SER A 145 0.93 2.97 -3.63
N ASP A 146 0.22 2.05 -3.00
CA ASP A 146 -0.55 1.01 -3.67
C ASP A 146 -2.04 1.40 -3.66
N VAL A 147 -2.62 1.52 -4.85
CA VAL A 147 -4.01 1.98 -5.03
C VAL A 147 -4.75 0.99 -5.90
N GLN A 148 -5.78 0.35 -5.33
CA GLN A 148 -6.58 -0.62 -6.05
C GLN A 148 -7.20 -0.03 -7.32
N GLY A 149 -6.92 -0.64 -8.47
CA GLY A 149 -7.37 -0.16 -9.79
C GLY A 149 -6.56 1.03 -10.34
N GLY A 150 -5.47 1.39 -9.67
CA GLY A 150 -4.51 2.40 -10.11
C GLY A 150 -5.10 3.80 -10.26
N LEU A 151 -4.44 4.64 -11.08
CA LEU A 151 -4.86 6.01 -11.35
C LEU A 151 -6.30 6.11 -11.89
N ASP A 152 -6.70 5.16 -12.73
CA ASP A 152 -8.01 5.16 -13.39
C ASP A 152 -9.17 4.90 -12.41
N SER A 153 -8.88 4.35 -11.22
CA SER A 153 -9.88 4.14 -10.16
C SER A 153 -10.29 5.43 -9.44
N ILE A 154 -9.51 6.51 -9.56
CA ILE A 154 -9.74 7.73 -8.81
C ILE A 154 -10.91 8.52 -9.42
N GLY A 155 -11.99 8.65 -8.66
CA GLY A 155 -13.18 9.37 -9.08
C GLY A 155 -12.95 10.88 -9.15
N LEU A 156 -13.15 11.49 -10.33
CA LEU A 156 -13.05 12.95 -10.56
C LEU A 156 -14.36 13.56 -11.08
N PRO A 157 -15.51 13.41 -10.37
CA PRO A 157 -16.82 13.77 -10.91
C PRO A 157 -16.98 15.25 -11.29
N ASN A 158 -16.22 16.15 -10.64
CA ASN A 158 -16.25 17.60 -10.88
C ASN A 158 -14.95 18.14 -11.50
N GLY A 159 -14.08 17.25 -11.99
CA GLY A 159 -12.83 17.62 -12.66
C GLY A 159 -11.69 18.00 -11.71
N GLY A 160 -11.73 17.61 -10.43
CA GLY A 160 -10.66 17.83 -9.48
C GLY A 160 -9.30 17.31 -9.97
N ALA A 161 -8.21 17.87 -9.45
CA ALA A 161 -6.86 17.53 -9.91
C ALA A 161 -6.29 16.29 -9.20
N ILE A 162 -5.40 15.57 -9.89
CA ILE A 162 -4.57 14.51 -9.31
C ILE A 162 -3.13 14.77 -9.73
N THR A 163 -2.22 14.70 -8.76
CA THR A 163 -0.79 14.59 -9.01
C THR A 163 -0.39 13.14 -8.73
N TRP A 164 -0.29 12.35 -9.79
CA TRP A 164 0.20 10.97 -9.72
C TRP A 164 1.72 10.99 -9.80
N GLY A 165 2.36 10.87 -8.65
CA GLY A 165 3.81 10.84 -8.53
C GLY A 165 4.41 9.48 -8.88
N ASP A 166 5.71 9.37 -8.65
CA ASP A 166 6.47 8.15 -8.93
C ASP A 166 6.16 7.02 -7.95
N GLY A 167 6.48 5.79 -8.35
CA GLY A 167 6.49 4.62 -7.48
C GLY A 167 5.12 4.10 -7.05
N ASN A 168 4.02 4.64 -7.58
CA ASN A 168 2.70 4.06 -7.32
C ASN A 168 2.51 2.76 -8.09
N ILE A 169 1.86 1.80 -7.44
CA ILE A 169 1.57 0.47 -7.97
C ILE A 169 0.08 0.12 -7.77
N ASP A 170 -0.37 -0.94 -8.42
CA ASP A 170 -1.72 -1.52 -8.30
C ASP A 170 -1.58 -3.04 -8.33
N VAL A 171 -1.34 -3.61 -7.16
CA VAL A 171 -1.09 -5.04 -6.96
C VAL A 171 -1.73 -5.48 -5.66
N ASP A 172 -2.14 -6.75 -5.56
CA ASP A 172 -2.71 -7.26 -4.30
C ASP A 172 -1.70 -7.04 -3.14
N PRO A 173 -2.08 -6.34 -2.06
CA PRO A 173 -1.22 -6.15 -0.89
C PRO A 173 -0.74 -7.46 -0.27
N MET A 174 -1.48 -8.55 -0.49
CA MET A 174 -1.24 -9.84 0.17
C MET A 174 -1.22 -9.70 1.69
N PHE A 175 -2.26 -9.08 2.25
CA PHE A 175 -2.45 -9.02 3.69
C PHE A 175 -2.61 -10.42 4.31
N VAL A 176 -2.14 -10.60 5.54
CA VAL A 176 -2.20 -11.90 6.23
C VAL A 176 -3.63 -12.34 6.51
N ASP A 177 -4.46 -11.52 7.16
CA ASP A 177 -5.84 -11.88 7.52
C ASP A 177 -6.72 -10.65 7.81
N THR A 178 -7.27 -10.06 6.75
CA THR A 178 -8.14 -8.88 6.87
C THR A 178 -9.45 -9.14 7.62
N ASN A 179 -9.94 -10.39 7.66
CA ASN A 179 -11.17 -10.74 8.38
C ASN A 179 -10.99 -10.63 9.90
N ASN A 180 -9.76 -10.81 10.37
CA ASN A 180 -9.39 -10.67 11.78
C ASN A 180 -8.65 -9.36 12.08
N GLY A 181 -8.59 -8.44 11.10
CA GLY A 181 -7.95 -7.14 11.25
C GLY A 181 -6.42 -7.18 11.18
N ASP A 182 -5.83 -8.26 10.66
CA ASP A 182 -4.40 -8.37 10.42
C ASP A 182 -4.05 -7.88 9.01
N TYR A 183 -3.57 -6.65 8.95
CA TYR A 183 -3.12 -5.96 7.74
C TYR A 183 -1.60 -5.97 7.60
N THR A 184 -0.89 -6.87 8.27
CA THR A 184 0.53 -7.12 7.99
C THR A 184 0.69 -7.80 6.63
N LEU A 185 1.85 -7.63 6.00
CA LEU A 185 2.13 -8.17 4.67
C LEU A 185 2.61 -9.63 4.76
N GLN A 186 2.19 -10.45 3.79
CA GLN A 186 2.78 -11.78 3.58
C GLN A 186 4.17 -11.67 2.92
N MET A 187 5.00 -12.70 3.12
CA MET A 187 6.40 -12.73 2.68
C MET A 187 6.64 -12.52 1.16
N ASP A 188 5.65 -12.84 0.33
CA ASP A 188 5.69 -12.66 -1.11
C ASP A 188 5.05 -11.34 -1.58
N SER A 189 4.61 -10.48 -0.65
CA SER A 189 3.98 -9.22 -0.99
C SER A 189 4.92 -8.35 -1.84
N PRO A 190 4.42 -7.75 -2.94
CA PRO A 190 5.18 -6.79 -3.75
C PRO A 190 5.32 -5.42 -3.07
N LEU A 191 4.65 -5.19 -1.93
CA LEU A 191 4.67 -3.93 -1.19
C LEU A 191 5.85 -3.82 -0.22
N ILE A 192 6.54 -4.94 0.00
CA ILE A 192 7.75 -5.02 0.83
C ILE A 192 8.91 -4.34 0.08
N ASP A 193 9.65 -3.46 0.76
CA ASP A 193 10.75 -2.64 0.24
C ASP A 193 10.34 -1.72 -0.95
N ALA A 194 9.04 -1.41 -1.10
CA ALA A 194 8.49 -0.77 -2.30
C ALA A 194 8.14 0.73 -2.14
N GLY A 195 8.11 1.25 -0.90
CA GLY A 195 7.78 2.63 -0.57
C GLY A 195 8.83 3.66 -1.01
N HIS A 196 8.81 4.88 -0.50
CA HIS A 196 9.69 5.96 -0.96
C HIS A 196 11.19 5.60 -0.76
N PRO A 197 12.08 5.76 -1.76
CA PRO A 197 13.50 5.38 -1.68
C PRO A 197 14.29 6.01 -0.52
N ASP A 198 13.93 7.24 -0.15
CA ASP A 198 14.55 7.95 0.98
C ASP A 198 13.91 7.65 2.34
N SER A 199 12.92 6.73 2.40
CA SER A 199 12.27 6.29 3.63
C SER A 199 12.72 4.88 3.98
N THR A 200 12.87 4.62 5.27
CA THR A 200 13.32 3.32 5.79
C THR A 200 12.47 2.88 6.97
N ASP A 201 12.27 1.57 7.08
CA ASP A 201 11.61 0.97 8.23
C ASP A 201 12.57 0.74 9.40
N ALA A 202 12.04 0.21 10.50
CA ALA A 202 12.78 0.05 11.75
C ALA A 202 13.86 -1.03 11.68
N ASP A 203 13.76 -1.97 10.73
CA ASP A 203 14.79 -2.97 10.42
C ASP A 203 15.92 -2.42 9.54
N GLY A 204 15.76 -1.18 9.04
CA GLY A 204 16.73 -0.47 8.23
C GLY A 204 16.63 -0.73 6.73
N THR A 205 15.65 -1.50 6.26
CA THR A 205 15.39 -1.66 4.83
C THR A 205 14.57 -0.49 4.29
N ARG A 206 14.31 -0.48 2.97
CA ARG A 206 13.53 0.60 2.36
C ARG A 206 12.10 0.46 2.88
N ALA A 207 11.43 1.58 3.13
CA ALA A 207 10.09 1.53 3.71
C ALA A 207 9.13 0.68 2.86
N ASP A 208 8.36 -0.16 3.53
CA ASP A 208 7.21 -0.84 2.98
C ASP A 208 6.07 0.15 2.72
N MET A 209 5.15 -0.23 1.84
CA MET A 209 3.89 0.50 1.74
C MET A 209 2.92 0.05 2.84
N GLY A 210 2.19 1.00 3.43
CA GLY A 210 1.14 0.72 4.40
C GLY A 210 1.49 1.04 5.84
N ALA A 211 0.57 0.71 6.75
CA ALA A 211 0.66 1.01 8.18
C ALA A 211 1.67 0.14 8.94
N TYR A 212 2.01 -1.02 8.39
CA TYR A 212 2.86 -2.02 9.01
C TYR A 212 3.95 -2.43 8.01
N TYR A 213 5.17 -2.52 8.49
CA TYR A 213 6.29 -3.06 7.73
C TYR A 213 6.50 -4.54 8.05
N TYR A 214 7.13 -5.25 7.12
CA TYR A 214 7.59 -6.61 7.23
C TYR A 214 9.02 -6.60 7.77
N ASP A 215 9.24 -7.22 8.93
CA ASP A 215 10.55 -7.21 9.58
C ASP A 215 11.54 -8.16 8.89
N GLN A 216 12.56 -7.57 8.26
CA GLN A 216 13.66 -8.24 7.59
C GLN A 216 14.98 -8.17 8.40
N PHE A 217 14.90 -7.87 9.69
CA PHE A 217 16.10 -7.72 10.50
C PHE A 217 16.96 -8.99 10.51
N GLY A 218 18.24 -8.82 10.15
CA GLY A 218 19.23 -9.90 10.21
C GLY A 218 19.22 -10.86 9.02
N GLN A 219 18.54 -10.51 7.92
CA GLN A 219 18.60 -11.28 6.67
C GLN A 219 18.87 -10.33 5.47
N PRO A 220 19.43 -10.85 4.37
CA PRO A 220 19.52 -10.09 3.13
C PRO A 220 18.14 -9.63 2.62
N THR A 221 18.07 -8.47 1.98
CA THR A 221 16.86 -8.03 1.28
C THR A 221 16.54 -8.91 0.07
N ARG A 222 15.30 -8.84 -0.42
CA ARG A 222 14.86 -9.58 -1.61
C ARG A 222 15.80 -9.28 -2.79
N VAL A 223 16.17 -10.31 -3.54
CA VAL A 223 16.94 -10.13 -4.78
C VAL A 223 16.08 -9.40 -5.82
N LEU A 224 16.68 -8.44 -6.52
CA LEU A 224 16.00 -7.61 -7.53
C LEU A 224 16.44 -7.97 -8.96
N ASP A 225 15.68 -7.49 -9.93
CA ASP A 225 15.96 -7.62 -11.37
C ASP A 225 16.17 -9.06 -11.85
N LEU A 226 15.38 -10.00 -11.30
CA LEU A 226 15.42 -11.40 -11.73
C LEU A 226 14.91 -11.53 -13.18
N ILE A 227 15.82 -11.86 -14.08
CA ILE A 227 15.54 -12.09 -15.50
C ILE A 227 15.69 -13.57 -15.82
N SER A 228 14.72 -14.10 -16.59
CA SER A 228 14.75 -15.45 -17.15
C SER A 228 14.80 -15.42 -18.69
N THR A 229 15.67 -16.23 -19.27
CA THR A 229 15.91 -16.36 -20.72
C THR A 229 15.77 -17.83 -21.15
N PRO A 230 14.54 -18.29 -21.45
CA PRO A 230 14.32 -19.69 -21.82
C PRO A 230 14.75 -19.99 -23.25
N SER A 231 15.23 -21.21 -23.48
CA SER A 231 15.51 -21.83 -24.77
C SER A 231 15.12 -23.31 -24.74
N ALA A 232 15.23 -24.02 -25.87
CA ALA A 232 14.78 -25.40 -25.98
C ALA A 232 15.49 -26.40 -25.03
N SER A 233 16.70 -26.09 -24.58
CA SER A 233 17.52 -26.98 -23.73
C SER A 233 18.19 -26.27 -22.57
N THR A 234 17.88 -24.99 -22.34
CA THR A 234 18.57 -24.19 -21.33
C THR A 234 17.66 -23.05 -20.87
N ILE A 235 17.65 -22.78 -19.56
CA ILE A 235 17.07 -21.55 -19.00
C ILE A 235 18.21 -20.76 -18.36
N GLY A 236 18.48 -19.56 -18.90
CA GLY A 236 19.40 -18.62 -18.29
C GLY A 236 18.70 -17.75 -17.25
N LEU A 237 19.29 -17.64 -16.07
CA LEU A 237 18.86 -16.75 -15.00
C LEU A 237 19.95 -15.72 -14.74
N ALA A 238 19.56 -14.47 -14.51
CA ALA A 238 20.44 -13.41 -14.06
C ALA A 238 19.70 -12.50 -13.08
N TRP A 239 20.42 -11.94 -12.11
CA TRP A 239 19.85 -11.06 -11.09
C TRP A 239 20.87 -10.02 -10.63
N SER A 240 20.37 -8.98 -9.95
CA SER A 240 21.22 -7.95 -9.36
C SER A 240 21.94 -8.46 -8.12
N ALA A 241 23.20 -8.07 -7.94
CA ALA A 241 23.99 -8.46 -6.78
C ALA A 241 23.40 -7.87 -5.50
N ASN A 242 23.18 -8.72 -4.48
CA ASN A 242 22.80 -8.30 -3.15
C ASN A 242 24.07 -8.05 -2.31
N SER A 243 24.22 -6.82 -1.80
CA SER A 243 25.42 -6.38 -1.08
C SER A 243 25.63 -7.05 0.29
N ALA A 244 24.57 -7.59 0.89
CA ALA A 244 24.62 -8.34 2.15
C ALA A 244 24.81 -9.84 1.94
N SER A 245 24.71 -10.33 0.69
CA SER A 245 24.81 -11.76 0.40
C SER A 245 26.26 -12.26 0.32
N SER A 246 26.49 -13.47 0.83
CA SER A 246 27.67 -14.29 0.58
C SER A 246 27.41 -15.37 -0.47
N SER A 247 26.15 -15.77 -0.67
CA SER A 247 25.73 -16.73 -1.70
C SER A 247 24.25 -16.55 -2.05
N TYR A 248 23.79 -17.29 -3.05
CA TYR A 248 22.40 -17.36 -3.49
C TYR A 248 21.94 -18.80 -3.53
N ASN A 249 20.77 -19.06 -2.94
CA ASN A 249 20.04 -20.31 -3.12
C ASN A 249 19.06 -20.14 -4.28
N ILE A 250 19.18 -21.01 -5.28
CA ILE A 250 18.28 -21.06 -6.43
C ILE A 250 17.39 -22.27 -6.24
N TYR A 251 16.09 -22.03 -6.24
CA TYR A 251 15.07 -23.05 -6.18
C TYR A 251 14.45 -23.26 -7.55
N ARG A 252 13.98 -24.48 -7.81
CA ARG A 252 13.33 -24.83 -9.06
C ARG A 252 12.24 -25.86 -8.83
N SER A 253 11.09 -25.66 -9.46
CA SER A 253 10.02 -26.66 -9.52
C SER A 253 9.36 -26.68 -10.89
N THR A 254 8.71 -27.80 -11.23
CA THR A 254 7.77 -27.89 -12.36
C THR A 254 6.31 -27.74 -11.91
N ASP A 255 6.07 -27.74 -10.60
CA ASP A 255 4.75 -27.52 -10.02
C ASP A 255 4.59 -26.04 -9.66
N ALA A 256 3.58 -25.41 -10.25
CA ALA A 256 3.27 -23.99 -10.07
C ALA A 256 2.87 -23.66 -8.63
N GLU A 257 2.35 -24.64 -7.89
CA GLU A 257 1.83 -24.48 -6.53
C GLU A 257 2.90 -24.80 -5.47
N THR A 258 4.16 -24.96 -5.88
CA THR A 258 5.25 -25.24 -4.94
C THR A 258 5.45 -24.09 -3.98
N ASP A 259 5.36 -24.38 -2.69
CA ASP A 259 5.87 -23.51 -1.64
C ASP A 259 7.40 -23.55 -1.63
N PHE A 260 8.01 -22.51 -2.17
CA PHE A 260 9.46 -22.43 -2.30
C PHE A 260 10.18 -22.15 -0.97
N TYR A 261 9.49 -21.66 0.05
CA TYR A 261 10.09 -21.40 1.36
C TYR A 261 10.31 -22.68 2.17
N THR A 262 9.65 -23.78 1.80
CA THR A 262 9.87 -25.11 2.38
C THR A 262 10.59 -26.06 1.43
N ALA A 263 10.92 -25.61 0.21
CA ALA A 263 11.65 -26.38 -0.77
C ALA A 263 13.15 -26.48 -0.44
N VAL A 264 13.82 -27.48 -1.02
CA VAL A 264 15.28 -27.59 -0.96
C VAL A 264 15.87 -26.82 -2.16
N PRO A 265 16.95 -26.04 -1.98
CA PRO A 265 17.63 -25.39 -3.09
C PRO A 265 18.04 -26.41 -4.16
N PHE A 266 17.76 -26.07 -5.42
CA PHE A 266 18.26 -26.83 -6.57
C PHE A 266 19.78 -26.68 -6.69
N ILE A 267 20.29 -25.46 -6.46
CA ILE A 267 21.72 -25.15 -6.46
C ILE A 267 22.01 -23.91 -5.61
N THR A 268 23.19 -23.86 -5.00
CA THR A 268 23.72 -22.68 -4.32
C THR A 268 24.94 -22.17 -5.08
N THR A 269 25.05 -20.86 -5.29
CA THR A 269 26.16 -20.22 -6.01
C THR A 269 26.52 -18.87 -5.42
N SER A 270 27.74 -18.38 -5.63
CA SER A 270 28.14 -16.99 -5.36
C SER A 270 28.00 -16.07 -6.58
N ASP A 271 27.75 -16.65 -7.76
CA ASP A 271 27.55 -15.90 -8.99
C ASP A 271 26.16 -15.25 -9.02
N THR A 272 26.00 -14.21 -9.84
CA THR A 272 24.71 -13.52 -10.05
C THR A 272 24.00 -13.96 -11.33
N ALA A 273 24.38 -15.12 -11.86
CA ALA A 273 23.78 -15.74 -13.02
C ALA A 273 23.93 -17.26 -12.98
N LEU A 274 22.97 -17.96 -13.57
CA LEU A 274 22.95 -19.42 -13.70
C LEU A 274 22.47 -19.83 -15.09
N SER A 275 23.09 -20.86 -15.66
CA SER A 275 22.62 -21.50 -16.88
C SER A 275 22.12 -22.92 -16.55
N ASP A 276 20.82 -23.09 -16.40
CA ASP A 276 20.22 -24.39 -16.12
C ASP A 276 20.06 -25.20 -17.42
N SER A 277 21.02 -26.09 -17.66
CA SER A 277 21.08 -26.97 -18.83
C SER A 277 20.37 -28.31 -18.61
N SER A 278 19.77 -28.53 -17.44
CA SER A 278 19.12 -29.80 -17.08
C SER A 278 17.62 -29.82 -17.40
N VAL A 279 17.13 -28.75 -18.02
CA VAL A 279 15.75 -28.58 -18.47
C VAL A 279 15.48 -29.36 -19.76
N SER A 280 14.22 -29.69 -19.97
CA SER A 280 13.70 -30.33 -21.17
C SER A 280 12.70 -29.42 -21.88
N ALA A 281 12.64 -29.51 -23.22
CA ALA A 281 11.61 -28.87 -24.01
C ALA A 281 10.20 -29.28 -23.54
N ASP A 282 9.21 -28.44 -23.83
CA ASP A 282 7.79 -28.66 -23.52
C ASP A 282 7.46 -28.80 -22.02
N ASN A 283 8.35 -28.32 -21.14
CA ASN A 283 8.13 -28.25 -19.70
C ASN A 283 8.25 -26.80 -19.21
N THR A 284 7.37 -26.42 -18.28
CA THR A 284 7.47 -25.14 -17.57
C THR A 284 8.25 -25.36 -16.28
N TYR A 285 9.19 -24.46 -16.02
CA TYR A 285 9.98 -24.43 -14.79
C TYR A 285 9.78 -23.10 -14.09
N TYR A 286 9.58 -23.16 -12.78
CA TYR A 286 9.43 -22.04 -11.88
C TYR A 286 10.71 -21.90 -11.07
N TYR A 287 11.22 -20.69 -10.96
CA TYR A 287 12.45 -20.40 -10.22
C TYR A 287 12.20 -19.33 -9.18
N ARG A 288 12.85 -19.49 -8.03
CA ARG A 288 12.95 -18.50 -6.96
C ARG A 288 14.40 -18.39 -6.53
N ILE A 289 14.81 -17.20 -6.07
CA ILE A 289 16.20 -16.96 -5.66
C ILE A 289 16.22 -16.25 -4.31
N GLY A 290 16.87 -16.84 -3.32
CA GLY A 290 17.13 -16.23 -2.03
C GLY A 290 18.59 -15.82 -1.90
N ALA A 291 18.82 -14.60 -1.40
CA ALA A 291 20.16 -14.17 -0.99
C ALA A 291 20.45 -14.69 0.41
N VAL A 292 21.65 -15.22 0.63
CA VAL A 292 22.09 -15.79 1.92
C VAL A 292 23.31 -15.03 2.42
N ASP A 293 23.28 -14.54 3.66
CA ASP A 293 24.40 -13.83 4.28
C ASP A 293 25.54 -14.76 4.75
N SER A 294 26.57 -14.20 5.40
CA SER A 294 27.71 -14.97 5.90
C SER A 294 27.40 -15.83 7.13
N ASP A 295 26.31 -15.51 7.84
CA ASP A 295 25.85 -16.22 9.04
C ASP A 295 24.86 -17.34 8.67
N GLY A 296 24.44 -17.40 7.41
CA GLY A 296 23.55 -18.43 6.85
C GLY A 296 22.08 -18.03 6.86
N ASN A 297 21.74 -16.77 7.13
CA ASN A 297 20.37 -16.27 7.06
C ASN A 297 19.99 -16.01 5.61
N GLU A 298 18.83 -16.50 5.20
CA GLU A 298 18.30 -16.33 3.86
C GLU A 298 17.17 -15.30 3.85
N GLY A 299 17.24 -14.37 2.91
CA GLY A 299 16.22 -13.34 2.71
C GLY A 299 14.97 -13.83 1.98
N LEU A 300 14.04 -12.90 1.77
CA LEU A 300 12.84 -13.15 0.96
C LEU A 300 13.20 -13.60 -0.46
N LEU A 301 12.40 -14.54 -0.98
CA LEU A 301 12.68 -15.15 -2.27
C LEU A 301 12.24 -14.23 -3.41
N ALA A 302 13.16 -13.89 -4.29
CA ALA A 302 12.87 -13.16 -5.50
C ALA A 302 12.03 -13.98 -6.47
N PHE A 303 11.15 -13.27 -7.16
CA PHE A 303 10.33 -13.78 -8.24
C PHE A 303 10.30 -12.81 -9.41
N LYS A 304 9.96 -13.35 -10.57
CA LYS A 304 9.63 -12.55 -11.73
C LYS A 304 8.14 -12.28 -11.66
N GLU A 305 7.73 -11.01 -11.57
CA GLU A 305 6.33 -10.66 -11.77
C GLU A 305 5.87 -11.18 -13.13
N HIS A 306 4.74 -11.89 -13.14
CA HIS A 306 4.07 -12.24 -14.38
C HIS A 306 3.50 -10.94 -14.96
N GLY A 307 4.25 -10.29 -15.84
CA GLY A 307 3.72 -9.27 -16.73
C GLY A 307 2.69 -9.82 -17.72
#